data_AF-A0A4Y2LZL8-F1
#
_entry.id   AF-A0A4Y2LZL8-F1
#
_cell.length_a   1.000
_cell.length_b   1.000
_cell.length_c   1.000
_cell.angle_alpha   90.00
_cell.angle_beta   90.00
_cell.angle_gamma   90.00
#
_symmetry.space_group_name_H-M   'P 1'
#
loop_
_entity.id
_entity.type
_entity.pdbx_description
1 polymer ?
#
loop_
_entity_poly.entity_id
_entity_poly.type
_entity_poly.pdbx_seq_one_letter_code
_entity_poly.pdbx_strand_id
1 'polypeptide(L)'
;MHYKVINPIYGSLFSLRLSFTPAFGFRVGGILRNLNINDFPILEKVDEFPPWKDIKLNFIDDFEHLPKSTTSTLVYRSIFYEHRHRFSNHEPVFTDGSKSEGHVGTAVAMGNTVVSERLHKFCSVFTSEIYGIYLALTKMDSFNKNFIVYTDSKSAIEALKKINTLSHPLALKCAEMHQYLTEKGLKIAFCWIPGHAGISGNEEADQASKTASLMLENFVPLGDA
;
A
#
# COMPACT_ATOMS: atom_id res chain seq x y z
N MET A 1 11.64 4.77 -29.19
CA MET A 1 11.94 5.81 -28.18
C MET A 1 13.13 5.47 -27.28
N HIS A 2 13.32 4.20 -26.89
CA HIS A 2 14.32 3.78 -25.89
C HIS A 2 15.78 4.10 -26.27
N TYR A 3 16.11 4.03 -27.56
CA TYR A 3 17.45 4.37 -28.07
C TYR A 3 17.89 5.80 -27.72
N LYS A 4 16.97 6.79 -27.69
CA LYS A 4 17.31 8.19 -27.36
C LYS A 4 17.65 8.39 -25.87
N VAL A 5 17.10 7.55 -24.98
CA VAL A 5 17.38 7.62 -23.54
C VAL A 5 18.76 7.03 -23.25
N ILE A 6 19.12 5.90 -23.87
CA ILE A 6 20.38 5.18 -23.60
C ILE A 6 21.54 5.72 -24.45
N ASN A 7 21.24 6.17 -25.66
CA ASN A 7 22.18 6.83 -26.58
C ASN A 7 21.70 8.26 -26.84
N PRO A 8 21.83 9.19 -25.87
CA PRO A 8 21.56 10.60 -26.09
C PRO A 8 22.38 11.13 -27.27
N ILE A 9 21.82 12.09 -28.00
CA ILE A 9 22.36 12.62 -29.28
C ILE A 9 23.79 13.21 -29.13
N TYR A 10 24.23 13.50 -27.90
CA TYR A 10 25.46 14.23 -27.58
C TYR A 10 26.56 13.39 -26.89
N GLY A 11 26.64 12.08 -27.12
CA GLY A 11 27.60 11.22 -26.42
C GLY A 11 29.08 11.54 -26.62
N SER A 12 29.44 11.97 -27.81
CA SER A 12 30.82 12.36 -28.14
C SER A 12 31.28 13.62 -27.38
N LEU A 13 30.36 14.49 -26.95
CA LEU A 13 30.69 15.70 -26.18
C LEU A 13 31.23 15.37 -24.78
N PHE A 14 30.72 14.31 -24.14
CA PHE A 14 31.19 13.89 -22.82
C PHE A 14 32.56 13.20 -22.88
N SER A 15 32.88 12.50 -23.97
CA SER A 15 34.22 11.93 -24.19
C SER A 15 35.30 13.01 -24.38
N LEU A 16 34.93 14.21 -24.83
CA LEU A 16 35.82 15.33 -25.08
C LEU A 16 35.95 16.30 -23.88
N ARG A 17 35.03 16.25 -22.91
CA ARG A 17 35.06 17.09 -21.71
C ARG A 17 34.87 16.26 -20.44
N LEU A 18 35.96 15.65 -19.98
CA LEU A 18 36.01 14.78 -18.80
C LEU A 18 35.53 15.43 -17.49
N SER A 19 35.48 16.76 -17.41
CA SER A 19 34.94 17.49 -16.24
C SER A 19 33.41 17.51 -16.16
N PHE A 20 32.70 17.13 -17.23
CA PHE A 20 31.24 17.11 -17.24
C PHE A 20 30.70 15.77 -16.77
N THR A 21 29.73 15.79 -15.86
CA THR A 21 29.01 14.58 -15.45
C THR A 21 28.14 14.10 -16.63
N PRO A 22 28.31 12.86 -17.11
CA PRO A 22 27.50 12.34 -18.21
C PRO A 22 26.01 12.30 -17.85
N ALA A 23 25.15 12.55 -18.84
CA ALA A 23 23.70 12.46 -18.68
C ALA A 23 23.28 11.06 -18.16
N PHE A 24 22.13 10.97 -17.49
CA PHE A 24 21.59 9.73 -16.92
C PHE A 24 21.67 8.55 -17.90
N GLY A 25 21.24 8.78 -19.14
CA GLY A 25 21.30 7.81 -20.23
C GLY A 25 22.64 7.15 -20.46
N PHE A 26 23.73 7.94 -20.48
CA PHE A 26 25.08 7.43 -20.65
C PHE A 26 25.57 6.63 -19.45
N ARG A 27 25.30 7.14 -18.24
CA ARG A 27 25.69 6.47 -16.99
C ARG A 27 25.01 5.12 -16.85
N VAL A 28 23.69 5.08 -17.03
CA VAL A 28 22.90 3.86 -16.94
C VAL A 28 23.18 2.92 -18.11
N GLY A 29 23.37 3.44 -19.33
CA GLY A 29 23.71 2.63 -20.49
C GLY A 29 25.00 1.81 -20.32
N GLY A 30 26.01 2.37 -19.65
CA GLY A 30 27.23 1.62 -19.29
C GLY A 30 26.95 0.47 -18.33
N ILE A 31 26.18 0.73 -17.27
CA ILE A 31 25.79 -0.28 -16.28
C ILE A 31 24.97 -1.40 -16.93
N LEU A 32 23.98 -1.06 -17.75
CA LEU A 32 23.12 -2.03 -18.43
C LEU A 32 23.91 -2.95 -19.37
N ARG A 33 24.86 -2.39 -20.14
CA ARG A 33 25.76 -3.19 -20.99
C ARG A 33 26.63 -4.13 -20.16
N ASN A 34 27.18 -3.65 -19.03
CA ASN A 34 27.98 -4.49 -18.12
C ASN A 34 27.15 -5.64 -17.51
N LEU A 35 25.85 -5.43 -17.29
CA LEU A 35 24.92 -6.44 -16.79
C LEU A 35 24.28 -7.28 -17.91
N ASN A 36 24.66 -7.07 -19.17
CA ASN A 36 24.09 -7.71 -20.36
C ASN A 36 22.54 -7.55 -20.47
N ILE A 37 22.02 -6.41 -20.02
CA ILE A 37 20.60 -6.06 -20.11
C ILE A 37 20.39 -5.26 -21.40
N ASN A 38 19.84 -5.92 -22.42
CA ASN A 38 19.64 -5.34 -23.74
C ASN A 38 18.21 -4.82 -23.98
N ASP A 39 17.24 -5.30 -23.19
CA ASP A 39 15.84 -4.93 -23.28
C ASP A 39 15.30 -4.62 -21.87
N PHE A 40 14.75 -3.41 -21.70
CA PHE A 40 14.09 -3.02 -20.47
C PHE A 40 12.91 -2.10 -20.82
N PRO A 41 11.72 -2.36 -20.25
CA PRO A 41 10.56 -1.52 -20.50
C PRO A 41 10.83 -0.14 -19.89
N ILE A 42 10.82 0.90 -20.73
CA ILE A 42 10.66 2.26 -20.22
C ILE A 42 9.17 2.42 -19.96
N LEU A 43 8.78 2.28 -18.69
CA LEU A 43 7.43 2.59 -18.26
C LEU A 43 7.21 4.10 -18.39
N GLU A 44 6.07 4.48 -18.94
CA GLU A 44 5.65 5.88 -18.90
C GLU A 44 5.54 6.29 -17.42
N LYS A 45 5.97 7.52 -17.13
CA LYS A 45 5.74 8.11 -15.83
C LYS A 45 4.22 8.22 -15.69
N VAL A 46 3.62 7.36 -14.88
CA VAL A 46 2.23 7.50 -14.47
C VAL A 46 2.10 8.88 -13.83
N ASP A 47 1.08 9.63 -14.21
CA ASP A 47 0.83 10.98 -13.70
C ASP A 47 0.99 10.96 -12.17
N GLU A 48 1.95 11.74 -11.67
CA GLU A 48 2.12 11.90 -10.23
C GLU A 48 0.84 12.52 -9.67
N PHE A 49 0.40 12.03 -8.51
CA PHE A 49 -0.73 12.60 -7.81
C PHE A 49 -0.58 14.13 -7.75
N PRO A 50 -1.52 14.91 -8.34
CA PRO A 50 -1.29 16.31 -8.58
C PRO A 50 -1.11 17.06 -7.25
N PRO A 51 -0.03 17.88 -7.11
CA PRO A 51 0.31 18.52 -5.83
C PRO A 51 -0.74 19.52 -5.33
N TRP A 52 -1.64 19.98 -6.19
CA TRP A 52 -2.71 20.91 -5.86
C TRP A 52 -4.02 20.23 -5.44
N LYS A 53 -4.08 18.90 -5.41
CA LYS A 53 -5.30 18.16 -5.13
C LYS A 53 -5.33 17.79 -3.65
N ASP A 54 -6.33 18.29 -2.93
CA ASP A 54 -6.55 17.94 -1.54
C ASP A 54 -6.96 16.47 -1.41
N ILE A 55 -6.10 15.64 -0.79
CA ILE A 55 -6.46 14.28 -0.41
C ILE A 55 -7.23 14.34 0.91
N LYS A 56 -8.50 13.96 0.88
CA LYS A 56 -9.33 13.85 2.09
C LYS A 56 -9.74 12.40 2.31
N LEU A 57 -9.01 11.72 3.18
CA LEU A 57 -9.37 10.38 3.66
C LEU A 57 -10.17 10.52 4.96
N ASN A 58 -11.15 9.63 5.16
CA ASN A 58 -11.96 9.62 6.38
C ASN A 58 -11.36 8.62 7.36
N PHE A 59 -11.24 9.01 8.64
CA PHE A 59 -10.71 8.15 9.69
C PHE A 59 -11.70 8.06 10.85
N ILE A 60 -11.70 6.90 11.52
CA ILE A 60 -12.42 6.68 12.79
C ILE A 60 -11.38 6.29 13.84
N ASP A 61 -11.35 7.02 14.95
CA ASP A 61 -10.29 7.03 15.96
C ASP A 61 -10.74 6.46 17.32
N ASP A 62 -11.86 5.75 17.37
CA ASP A 62 -12.45 5.16 18.60
C ASP A 62 -11.46 4.37 19.47
N PHE A 63 -10.39 3.82 18.88
CA PHE A 63 -9.38 3.01 19.55
C PHE A 63 -8.07 3.75 19.82
N GLU A 64 -7.86 4.94 19.24
CA GLU A 64 -6.56 5.61 19.17
C GLU A 64 -6.01 6.02 20.55
N HIS A 65 -6.91 6.38 21.47
CA HIS A 65 -6.57 6.81 22.83
C HIS A 65 -6.48 5.67 23.85
N LEU A 66 -6.70 4.42 23.42
CA LEU A 66 -6.64 3.26 24.31
C LEU A 66 -5.23 2.66 24.31
N PRO A 67 -4.48 2.75 25.42
CA PRO A 67 -3.12 2.20 25.51
C PRO A 67 -3.13 0.66 25.39
N LYS A 68 -2.43 0.13 24.39
CA LYS A 68 -2.28 -1.33 24.16
C LYS A 68 -1.69 -2.08 25.37
N SER A 69 -0.85 -1.43 26.17
CA SER A 69 -0.16 -2.05 27.31
C SER A 69 -1.06 -2.32 28.51
N THR A 70 -2.15 -1.57 28.68
CA THR A 70 -3.02 -1.65 29.86
C THR A 70 -4.47 -1.97 29.53
N THR A 71 -4.89 -1.82 28.27
CA THR A 71 -6.26 -2.13 27.84
C THR A 71 -6.40 -3.63 27.60
N SER A 72 -7.34 -4.26 28.30
CA SER A 72 -7.65 -5.69 28.12
C SER A 72 -8.24 -5.97 26.73
N THR A 73 -7.93 -7.14 26.16
CA THR A 73 -8.51 -7.61 24.89
C THR A 73 -10.04 -7.69 24.94
N LEU A 74 -10.63 -8.00 26.11
CA LEU A 74 -12.09 -8.00 26.28
C LEU A 74 -12.70 -6.59 26.15
N VAL A 75 -12.00 -5.56 26.65
CA VAL A 75 -12.44 -4.16 26.52
C VAL A 75 -12.39 -3.75 25.05
N TYR A 76 -11.30 -4.07 24.36
CA TYR A 76 -11.16 -3.81 22.93
C TYR A 76 -12.26 -4.49 22.09
N ARG A 77 -12.55 -5.76 22.38
CA ARG A 77 -13.66 -6.48 21.71
C ARG A 77 -15.01 -5.84 21.99
N SER A 78 -15.28 -5.45 23.24
CA SER A 78 -16.53 -4.78 23.62
C SER A 78 -16.71 -3.48 22.83
N ILE A 79 -15.70 -2.62 22.81
CA ILE A 79 -15.71 -1.35 22.07
C ILE A 79 -15.86 -1.61 20.58
N PHE A 80 -15.19 -2.64 20.04
CA PHE A 80 -15.33 -3.02 18.65
C PHE A 80 -16.75 -3.43 18.28
N TYR A 81 -17.42 -4.27 19.07
CA TYR A 81 -18.80 -4.65 18.77
C TYR A 81 -19.80 -3.50 18.93
N GLU A 82 -19.58 -2.61 19.90
CA GLU A 82 -20.36 -1.37 20.02
C GLU A 82 -20.16 -0.45 18.81
N HIS A 83 -18.91 -0.24 18.40
CA HIS A 83 -18.55 0.48 17.18
C HIS A 83 -19.25 -0.14 15.95
N ARG A 84 -19.21 -1.48 15.81
CA ARG A 84 -19.87 -2.19 14.70
C ARG A 84 -21.39 -2.02 14.72
N HIS A 85 -22.00 -1.95 15.89
CA HIS A 85 -23.43 -1.64 16.01
C HIS A 85 -23.74 -0.21 15.54
N ARG A 86 -22.91 0.78 15.94
CA ARG A 86 -23.03 2.19 15.49
C ARG A 86 -22.85 2.34 13.99
N PHE A 87 -21.94 1.58 13.38
CA PHE A 87 -21.67 1.57 11.94
C PHE A 87 -22.23 0.33 11.23
N SER A 88 -23.44 -0.08 11.60
CA SER A 88 -24.12 -1.27 11.06
C SER A 88 -24.41 -1.18 9.56
N ASN A 89 -24.49 0.02 9.00
CA ASN A 89 -24.65 0.29 7.56
C ASN A 89 -23.33 0.33 6.77
N HIS A 90 -22.19 0.09 7.42
CA HIS A 90 -20.89 -0.04 6.78
C HIS A 90 -20.44 -1.50 6.84
N GLU A 91 -20.06 -2.06 5.69
CA GLU A 91 -19.45 -3.39 5.59
C GLU A 91 -18.03 -3.35 6.18
N PRO A 92 -17.68 -4.25 7.11
CA PRO A 92 -16.35 -4.32 7.66
C PRO A 92 -15.39 -5.01 6.68
N VAL A 93 -14.20 -4.45 6.53
CA VAL A 93 -13.11 -5.00 5.70
C VAL A 93 -11.86 -5.02 6.56
N PHE A 94 -11.21 -6.15 6.71
CA PHE A 94 -10.03 -6.29 7.55
C PHE A 94 -8.81 -6.53 6.67
N THR A 95 -7.69 -5.91 7.00
CA THR A 95 -6.43 -6.05 6.27
C THR A 95 -5.29 -6.33 7.22
N ASP A 96 -4.37 -7.18 6.80
CA ASP A 96 -3.17 -7.51 7.56
C ASP A 96 -1.98 -7.78 6.63
N GLY A 97 -0.77 -7.45 7.08
CA GLY A 97 0.48 -7.71 6.39
C GLY A 97 1.47 -8.47 7.26
N SER A 98 1.95 -9.62 6.79
CA SER A 98 2.94 -10.41 7.50
C SER A 98 4.32 -10.36 6.83
N LYS A 99 5.36 -10.46 7.67
CA LYS A 99 6.73 -10.74 7.22
C LYS A 99 7.36 -11.81 8.10
N SER A 100 7.94 -12.81 7.45
CA SER A 100 8.79 -13.83 8.06
C SER A 100 10.03 -14.08 7.19
N GLU A 101 10.86 -15.04 7.57
CA GLU A 101 12.10 -15.31 6.84
C GLU A 101 11.80 -15.76 5.39
N GLY A 102 12.12 -14.91 4.41
CA GLY A 102 11.92 -15.20 2.99
C GLY A 102 10.47 -15.10 2.50
N HIS A 103 9.54 -14.66 3.33
CA HIS A 103 8.12 -14.53 3.00
C HIS A 103 7.57 -13.19 3.46
N VAL A 104 6.84 -12.54 2.55
CA VAL A 104 6.04 -11.35 2.85
C VAL A 104 4.69 -11.61 2.21
N GLY A 105 3.62 -11.40 2.97
CA GLY A 105 2.26 -11.65 2.51
C GLY A 105 1.32 -10.59 3.03
N THR A 106 0.19 -10.46 2.35
CA THR A 106 -0.89 -9.54 2.72
C THR A 106 -2.21 -10.26 2.55
N ALA A 107 -3.22 -9.87 3.31
CA ALA A 107 -4.56 -10.39 3.11
C ALA A 107 -5.65 -9.37 3.43
N VAL A 108 -6.82 -9.63 2.86
CA VAL A 108 -8.06 -8.88 3.04
C VAL A 108 -9.17 -9.87 3.35
N ALA A 109 -9.85 -9.69 4.47
CA ALA A 109 -11.09 -10.39 4.81
C ALA A 109 -12.28 -9.43 4.66
N MET A 110 -13.25 -9.80 3.82
CA MET A 110 -14.44 -9.00 3.48
C MET A 110 -15.65 -9.91 3.33
N GLY A 111 -16.65 -9.75 4.20
CA GLY A 111 -17.81 -10.65 4.25
C GLY A 111 -17.36 -12.11 4.45
N ASN A 112 -17.73 -13.00 3.52
CA ASN A 112 -17.32 -14.41 3.53
C ASN A 112 -16.13 -14.68 2.59
N THR A 113 -15.43 -13.65 2.12
CA THR A 113 -14.32 -13.77 1.17
C THR A 113 -13.02 -13.34 1.82
N VAL A 114 -11.99 -14.17 1.67
CA VAL A 114 -10.62 -13.86 2.04
C VAL A 114 -9.77 -13.88 0.79
N VAL A 115 -9.04 -12.79 0.54
CA VAL A 115 -8.07 -12.69 -0.54
C VAL A 115 -6.71 -12.48 0.09
N SER A 116 -5.72 -13.28 -0.31
CA SER A 116 -4.34 -13.15 0.14
C SER A 116 -3.38 -13.10 -1.03
N GLU A 117 -2.37 -12.25 -0.95
CA GLU A 117 -1.33 -12.12 -1.98
C GLU A 117 0.07 -12.18 -1.35
N ARG A 118 0.96 -12.93 -2.00
CA ARG A 118 2.37 -12.98 -1.65
C ARG A 118 3.08 -11.80 -2.30
N LEU A 119 3.84 -11.06 -1.52
CA LEU A 119 4.69 -9.97 -1.98
C LEU A 119 6.14 -10.43 -2.11
N HIS A 120 6.94 -9.61 -2.79
CA HIS A 120 8.37 -9.86 -2.91
C HIS A 120 9.02 -9.93 -1.53
N LYS A 121 9.90 -10.92 -1.29
CA LYS A 121 10.51 -11.19 0.03
C LYS A 121 11.29 -10.02 0.65
N PHE A 122 11.62 -9.00 -0.14
CA PHE A 122 12.35 -7.81 0.31
C PHE A 122 11.42 -6.65 0.71
N CYS A 123 10.11 -6.76 0.47
CA CYS A 123 9.14 -5.81 1.01
C CYS A 123 9.23 -5.78 2.54
N SER A 124 8.95 -4.62 3.14
CA SER A 124 8.87 -4.49 4.59
C SER A 124 7.49 -4.92 5.09
N VAL A 125 7.36 -5.06 6.42
CA VAL A 125 6.04 -5.21 7.06
C VAL A 125 5.16 -4.00 6.71
N PHE A 126 5.72 -2.79 6.74
CA PHE A 126 4.97 -1.60 6.39
C PHE A 126 4.45 -1.63 4.95
N THR A 127 5.28 -2.06 3.99
CA THR A 127 4.85 -2.24 2.59
C THR A 127 3.69 -3.24 2.50
N SER A 128 3.75 -4.37 3.22
CA SER A 128 2.66 -5.37 3.20
C SER A 128 1.37 -4.85 3.81
N GLU A 129 1.45 -4.05 4.86
CA GLU A 129 0.29 -3.45 5.53
C GLU A 129 -0.42 -2.44 4.63
N ILE A 130 0.32 -1.49 4.04
CA ILE A 130 -0.28 -0.51 3.12
C ILE A 130 -0.78 -1.18 1.85
N TYR A 131 -0.05 -2.19 1.34
CA TYR A 131 -0.54 -2.95 0.18
C TYR A 131 -1.85 -3.66 0.50
N GLY A 132 -2.04 -4.18 1.72
CA GLY A 132 -3.31 -4.77 2.15
C GLY A 132 -4.48 -3.78 2.07
N ILE A 133 -4.25 -2.52 2.47
CA ILE A 133 -5.23 -1.45 2.32
C ILE A 133 -5.53 -1.17 0.85
N TYR A 134 -4.50 -1.06 0.01
CA TYR A 134 -4.67 -0.88 -1.44
C TYR A 134 -5.49 -2.04 -2.04
N LEU A 135 -5.12 -3.28 -1.73
CA LEU A 135 -5.81 -4.48 -2.19
C LEU A 135 -7.29 -4.44 -1.76
N ALA A 136 -7.58 -4.08 -0.51
CA ALA A 136 -8.96 -3.95 -0.03
C ALA A 136 -9.78 -2.96 -0.87
N LEU A 137 -9.21 -1.78 -1.17
CA LEU A 137 -9.87 -0.78 -2.01
C LEU A 137 -10.16 -1.32 -3.42
N THR A 138 -9.22 -2.04 -4.03
CA THR A 138 -9.46 -2.64 -5.37
C THR A 138 -10.61 -3.65 -5.39
N LYS A 139 -10.85 -4.37 -4.28
CA LYS A 139 -11.98 -5.32 -4.18
C LYS A 139 -13.32 -4.63 -3.98
N MET A 140 -13.35 -3.37 -3.54
CA MET A 140 -14.60 -2.63 -3.31
C MET A 140 -15.24 -2.10 -4.60
N ASP A 141 -14.50 -1.99 -5.70
CA ASP A 141 -14.95 -1.33 -6.94
C ASP A 141 -16.22 -1.93 -7.57
N SER A 142 -16.48 -3.22 -7.28
CA SER A 142 -17.65 -3.95 -7.76
C SER A 142 -18.89 -3.82 -6.87
N PHE A 143 -18.83 -3.04 -5.79
CA PHE A 143 -19.89 -2.92 -4.80
C PHE A 143 -20.45 -1.50 -4.72
N ASN A 144 -21.72 -1.40 -4.32
CA ASN A 144 -22.37 -0.13 -3.96
C ASN A 144 -22.75 -0.14 -2.48
N LYS A 145 -21.74 -0.12 -1.60
CA LYS A 145 -21.87 -0.18 -0.14
C LYS A 145 -20.99 0.88 0.53
N ASN A 146 -21.27 1.19 1.79
CA ASN A 146 -20.32 1.90 2.64
C ASN A 146 -19.37 0.89 3.28
N PHE A 147 -18.12 1.26 3.49
CA PHE A 147 -17.08 0.38 4.01
C PHE A 147 -16.31 1.04 5.16
N ILE A 148 -15.87 0.22 6.11
CA ILE A 148 -14.81 0.59 7.05
C ILE A 148 -13.67 -0.41 6.88
N VAL A 149 -12.49 0.11 6.53
CA VAL A 149 -11.26 -0.65 6.44
C VAL A 149 -10.58 -0.64 7.80
N TYR A 150 -10.48 -1.82 8.40
CA TYR A 150 -9.81 -2.07 9.66
C TYR A 150 -8.41 -2.64 9.41
N THR A 151 -7.42 -2.05 10.06
CA THR A 151 -6.02 -2.54 10.09
C THR A 151 -5.49 -2.38 11.50
N ASP A 152 -4.63 -3.29 11.94
CA ASP A 152 -3.91 -3.14 13.20
C ASP A 152 -2.55 -2.43 13.06
N SER A 153 -2.20 -2.04 11.84
CA SER A 153 -1.01 -1.28 11.51
C SER A 153 -1.21 0.22 11.75
N LYS A 154 -0.75 0.67 12.91
CA LYS A 154 -0.77 2.10 13.25
C LYS A 154 0.10 2.92 12.28
N SER A 155 1.22 2.36 11.80
CA SER A 155 2.09 3.02 10.83
C SER A 155 1.40 3.23 9.49
N ALA A 156 0.62 2.26 9.00
CA ALA A 156 -0.17 2.42 7.78
C ALA A 156 -1.21 3.54 7.91
N ILE A 157 -1.94 3.58 9.03
CA ILE A 157 -2.91 4.65 9.31
C ILE A 157 -2.25 6.03 9.39
N GLU A 158 -1.11 6.14 10.08
CA GLU A 158 -0.37 7.41 10.18
C GLU A 158 0.17 7.88 8.82
N ALA A 159 0.63 6.95 7.98
CA ALA A 159 1.07 7.27 6.62
C ALA A 159 -0.07 7.83 5.76
N LEU A 160 -1.27 7.26 5.87
CA LEU A 160 -2.46 7.77 5.18
C LEU A 160 -2.94 9.12 5.74
N LYS A 161 -2.87 9.33 7.07
CA LYS A 161 -3.23 10.61 7.70
C LYS A 161 -2.32 11.76 7.27
N LYS A 162 -1.03 11.50 7.04
CA LYS A 162 0.00 12.51 6.72
C LYS A 162 0.36 12.55 5.23
N ILE A 163 -0.54 12.03 4.40
CA ILE A 163 -0.29 11.86 2.97
C ILE A 163 -0.01 13.19 2.28
N ASN A 164 0.99 13.16 1.42
CA ASN A 164 1.45 14.26 0.58
C ASN A 164 2.16 13.68 -0.66
N THR A 165 2.55 14.51 -1.61
CA THR A 165 3.14 14.06 -2.89
C THR A 165 4.49 13.33 -2.77
N LEU A 166 5.17 13.42 -1.63
CA LEU A 166 6.41 12.71 -1.35
C LEU A 166 6.18 11.44 -0.52
N SER A 167 4.92 11.10 -0.23
CA SER A 167 4.58 9.91 0.54
C SER A 167 4.89 8.63 -0.23
N HIS A 168 4.98 7.52 0.51
CA HIS A 168 5.20 6.20 -0.04
C HIS A 168 4.25 5.93 -1.24
N PRO A 169 4.73 5.45 -2.40
CA PRO A 169 3.89 5.31 -3.60
C PRO A 169 2.63 4.46 -3.40
N LEU A 170 2.67 3.43 -2.54
CA LEU A 170 1.46 2.66 -2.20
C LEU A 170 0.44 3.48 -1.40
N ALA A 171 0.86 4.43 -0.56
CA ALA A 171 -0.07 5.31 0.15
C ALA A 171 -0.76 6.25 -0.85
N LEU A 172 -0.02 6.77 -1.83
CA LEU A 172 -0.58 7.56 -2.94
C LEU A 172 -1.60 6.74 -3.75
N LYS A 173 -1.27 5.48 -4.11
CA LYS A 173 -2.23 4.56 -4.76
C LYS A 173 -3.48 4.31 -3.92
N CYS A 174 -3.35 4.21 -2.60
CA CYS A 174 -4.52 4.08 -1.71
C CYS A 174 -5.41 5.33 -1.79
N ALA A 175 -4.82 6.52 -1.80
CA ALA A 175 -5.59 7.77 -1.92
C ALA A 175 -6.26 7.91 -3.28
N GLU A 176 -5.57 7.56 -4.37
CA GLU A 176 -6.15 7.55 -5.72
C GLU A 176 -7.35 6.60 -5.81
N MET A 177 -7.19 5.37 -5.30
CA MET A 177 -8.28 4.39 -5.28
C MET A 177 -9.43 4.82 -4.38
N HIS A 178 -9.14 5.35 -3.18
CA HIS A 178 -10.17 5.89 -2.28
C HIS A 178 -10.97 7.00 -2.96
N GLN A 179 -10.28 7.92 -3.62
CA GLN A 179 -10.92 9.01 -4.35
C GLN A 179 -11.80 8.48 -5.48
N TYR A 180 -11.27 7.60 -6.34
CA TYR A 180 -12.03 7.01 -7.43
C TYR A 180 -13.32 6.32 -6.93
N LEU A 181 -13.24 5.58 -5.81
CA LEU A 181 -14.39 4.92 -5.21
C LEU A 181 -15.39 5.90 -4.60
N THR A 182 -14.91 6.98 -3.96
CA THR A 182 -15.79 8.01 -3.39
C THR A 182 -16.48 8.85 -4.46
N GLU A 183 -15.83 9.11 -5.59
CA GLU A 183 -16.44 9.73 -6.78
C GLU A 183 -17.53 8.85 -7.39
N LYS A 184 -17.41 7.52 -7.27
CA LYS A 184 -18.48 6.56 -7.60
C LYS A 184 -19.61 6.50 -6.58
N GLY A 185 -19.50 7.22 -5.46
CA GLY A 185 -20.53 7.32 -4.42
C GLY A 185 -20.35 6.41 -3.21
N LEU A 186 -19.26 5.63 -3.13
CA LEU A 186 -18.97 4.81 -1.95
C LEU A 186 -18.52 5.69 -0.79
N LYS A 187 -18.91 5.35 0.44
CA LYS A 187 -18.37 5.98 1.66
C LYS A 187 -17.37 5.02 2.31
N ILE A 188 -16.11 5.45 2.37
CA ILE A 188 -15.02 4.63 2.91
C ILE A 188 -14.34 5.40 4.04
N ALA A 189 -14.18 4.73 5.18
CA ALA A 189 -13.40 5.20 6.31
C ALA A 189 -12.34 4.16 6.70
N PHE A 190 -11.23 4.64 7.27
CA PHE A 190 -10.16 3.80 7.80
C PHE A 190 -10.19 3.84 9.33
N CYS A 191 -10.04 2.69 9.97
CA CYS A 191 -10.07 2.59 11.42
C CYS A 191 -8.95 1.67 11.90
N TRP A 192 -8.11 2.19 12.78
CA TRP A 192 -7.13 1.36 13.45
C TRP A 192 -7.80 0.49 14.51
N ILE A 193 -7.44 -0.79 14.58
CA ILE A 193 -7.87 -1.72 15.63
C ILE A 193 -6.66 -2.36 16.32
N PRO A 194 -6.81 -2.89 17.55
CA PRO A 194 -5.75 -3.66 18.18
C PRO A 194 -5.59 -5.03 17.53
N GLY A 195 -4.37 -5.34 17.09
CA GLY A 195 -3.97 -6.68 16.69
C GLY A 195 -4.04 -7.69 17.83
N HIS A 196 -4.28 -8.95 17.48
CA HIS A 196 -4.38 -10.09 18.41
C HIS A 196 -5.39 -9.89 19.56
N ALA A 197 -6.42 -9.08 19.32
CA ALA A 197 -7.47 -8.82 20.31
C ALA A 197 -8.63 -9.83 20.23
N GLY A 198 -8.58 -10.83 19.32
CA GLY A 198 -9.67 -11.78 19.13
C GLY A 198 -10.85 -11.21 18.34
N ILE A 199 -10.58 -10.24 17.46
CA ILE A 199 -11.55 -9.71 16.49
C ILE A 199 -11.51 -10.61 15.26
N SER A 200 -12.56 -11.40 15.04
CA SER A 200 -12.58 -12.51 14.07
C SER A 200 -12.02 -12.16 12.69
N GLY A 201 -12.46 -11.05 12.08
CA GLY A 201 -12.00 -10.67 10.74
C GLY A 201 -10.54 -10.24 10.70
N ASN A 202 -10.00 -9.68 11.79
CA ASN A 202 -8.58 -9.35 11.89
C ASN A 202 -7.73 -10.62 12.01
N GLU A 203 -8.15 -11.57 12.87
CA GLU A 203 -7.44 -12.84 13.02
C GLU A 203 -7.47 -13.67 11.72
N GLU A 204 -8.57 -13.58 10.95
CA GLU A 204 -8.67 -14.23 9.64
C GLU A 204 -7.72 -13.61 8.60
N ALA A 205 -7.64 -12.27 8.55
CA ALA A 205 -6.67 -11.58 7.71
C ALA A 205 -5.22 -11.92 8.12
N ASP A 206 -4.89 -11.91 9.41
CA ASP A 206 -3.56 -12.27 9.94
C ASP A 206 -3.14 -13.71 9.59
N GLN A 207 -4.05 -14.67 9.69
CA GLN A 207 -3.76 -16.06 9.29
C GLN A 207 -3.57 -16.19 7.78
N ALA A 208 -4.38 -15.50 6.99
CA ALA A 208 -4.31 -15.54 5.53
C ALA A 208 -3.05 -14.84 5.00
N SER A 209 -2.63 -13.73 5.61
CA SER A 209 -1.43 -13.00 5.21
C SER A 209 -0.17 -13.86 5.39
N LYS A 210 -0.12 -14.68 6.45
CA LYS A 210 1.01 -15.60 6.75
C LYS A 210 1.09 -16.81 5.83
N THR A 211 -0.01 -17.18 5.19
CA THR A 211 -0.13 -18.37 4.33
C THR A 211 -0.23 -18.01 2.84
N ALA A 212 -0.11 -16.73 2.50
CA ALA A 212 -0.23 -16.22 1.13
C ALA A 212 0.81 -16.85 0.19
N SER A 213 0.35 -17.63 -0.79
CA SER A 213 1.25 -18.37 -1.69
C SER A 213 1.41 -17.73 -3.06
N LEU A 214 0.39 -17.01 -3.53
CA LEU A 214 0.29 -16.52 -4.91
C LEU A 214 0.79 -15.08 -5.04
N MET A 215 1.78 -14.86 -5.91
CA MET A 215 2.29 -13.51 -6.23
C MET A 215 1.59 -13.00 -7.50
N LEU A 216 0.66 -12.05 -7.34
CA LEU A 216 -0.13 -11.48 -8.44
C LEU A 216 0.49 -10.18 -8.99
N GLU A 217 1.03 -9.33 -8.11
CA GLU A 217 1.79 -8.15 -8.52
C GLU A 217 3.30 -8.32 -8.26
N ASN A 218 4.08 -8.11 -9.31
CA ASN A 218 5.54 -8.08 -9.27
C ASN A 218 6.06 -6.64 -9.25
N PHE A 219 5.68 -5.84 -8.23
CA PHE A 219 6.27 -4.52 -8.07
C PHE A 219 7.63 -4.61 -7.38
N VAL A 220 8.55 -3.72 -7.77
CA VAL A 220 9.87 -3.62 -7.13
C VAL A 220 9.67 -3.09 -5.71
N PRO A 221 10.21 -3.78 -4.67
CA PRO A 221 10.16 -3.30 -3.30
C PRO A 221 10.58 -1.82 -3.21
N LEU A 222 9.70 -1.01 -2.65
CA LEU A 222 9.93 0.43 -2.46
C LEU A 222 10.63 0.66 -1.12
N GLY A 223 11.43 1.71 -1.03
CA GLY A 223 11.95 2.16 0.26
C GLY A 223 10.85 2.85 1.06
N ASP A 224 10.76 2.57 2.35
CA ASP A 224 9.76 3.16 3.26
C ASP A 224 10.15 4.56 3.78
N ALA A 225 11.15 5.20 3.16
CA ALA A 225 11.80 6.44 3.62
C ALA A 225 11.00 7.71 3.32
#